data_AF-A0A7J2VVN9-F1
#
_entry.id   AF-A0A7J2VVN9-F1
#
_cell.length_a   1.000
_cell.length_b   1.000
_cell.length_c   1.000
_cell.angle_alpha   90.00
_cell.angle_beta   90.00
_cell.angle_gamma   90.00
#
_symmetry.space_group_name_H-M   'P 1'
#
loop_
_entity.id
_entity.type
_entity.pdbx_description
1 polymer ?
#
loop_
_entity_poly.entity_id
_entity_poly.type
_entity_poly.pdbx_seq_one_letter_code
_entity_poly.pdbx_strand_id
1 'polypeptide(L)'
;MERYILIFILLLVSILLFSRYSGYFVSPTVSVSIEPKKEAKILLNYKPIIDITERENITAEVVNTGSVSIYEELMVRIHFYNRSLRPIAEYYDSPRNLLPGDRTAFFLVFVPNSTGTYFIQAKSTYDGKTTETWGRFDVIITPILQPVILSPEKIPQYVPTPVFLAPPKLSIQIKNITDAYQDSFVLIPVTLINNGERDAYEIRPYLSYPKSLEVSISPLYIKQLSPGENVTFLLNIKIPKDFQVGVYQLLFEASSNETKASKEFYLNVSSKPIDLTQDIYEKILSVEYMLSQARTRMSALEIRGIDVSKINSTLILAEVHLKKSKDYLSNKQFDESLQELNEASKLISDALIEMEVLMIVVPKAYLSYFLIAIILLIILTIVLFIILYRKRKKKRPKLLRELESENQATE
;
A
#
# COMPACT_ATOMS: atom_id res chain seq x y z
N MET A 1 67.71 20.42 -5.05
CA MET A 1 66.28 20.72 -4.80
C MET A 1 65.89 22.11 -5.30
N GLU A 2 66.72 23.14 -5.13
CA GLU A 2 66.40 24.53 -5.52
C GLU A 2 66.12 24.74 -7.01
N ARG A 3 66.80 24.00 -7.91
CA ARG A 3 66.55 24.11 -9.37
C ARG A 3 65.16 23.62 -9.81
N TYR A 4 64.57 22.67 -9.07
CA TYR A 4 63.23 22.15 -9.39
C TYR A 4 62.12 23.10 -8.90
N ILE A 5 62.38 23.87 -7.85
CA ILE A 5 61.46 24.88 -7.33
C ILE A 5 61.34 26.03 -8.33
N LEU A 6 62.46 26.46 -8.93
CA LEU A 6 62.45 27.52 -9.94
C LEU A 6 61.66 27.13 -11.20
N ILE A 7 61.84 25.90 -11.69
CA ILE A 7 61.11 25.36 -12.85
C ILE A 7 59.61 25.27 -12.56
N PHE A 8 59.23 24.84 -11.34
CA PHE A 8 57.83 24.75 -10.95
C PHE A 8 57.16 26.14 -10.86
N ILE A 9 57.86 27.14 -10.32
CA ILE A 9 57.37 28.52 -10.27
C ILE A 9 57.20 29.10 -11.68
N LEU A 10 58.16 28.86 -12.58
CA LEU A 10 58.09 29.32 -13.98
C LEU A 10 56.92 28.69 -14.73
N LEU A 11 56.64 27.41 -14.47
CA LEU A 11 55.53 26.68 -15.08
C LEU A 11 54.18 27.17 -14.54
N LEU A 12 54.10 27.50 -13.25
CA LEU A 12 52.90 28.08 -12.63
C LEU A 12 52.59 29.49 -13.17
N VAL A 13 53.63 30.31 -13.38
CA VAL A 13 53.50 31.66 -13.96
C VAL A 13 53.09 31.60 -15.44
N SER A 14 53.61 30.63 -16.20
CA SER A 14 53.20 30.39 -17.59
C SER A 14 51.70 30.04 -17.71
N ILE A 15 51.20 29.15 -16.83
CA ILE A 15 49.77 28.78 -16.79
C ILE A 15 48.90 29.99 -16.44
N LEU A 16 49.35 30.84 -15.51
CA LEU A 16 48.61 32.05 -15.12
C LEU A 16 48.61 33.12 -16.23
N LEU A 17 49.69 33.24 -17.00
CA LEU A 17 49.76 34.19 -18.12
C LEU A 17 48.94 33.71 -19.34
N PHE A 18 48.95 32.42 -19.67
CA PHE A 18 48.17 31.87 -20.79
C PHE A 18 46.66 31.85 -20.54
N SER A 19 46.22 31.80 -19.27
CA SER A 19 44.78 31.87 -18.94
C SER A 19 44.15 33.24 -19.18
N ARG A 20 44.95 34.32 -19.39
CA ARG A 20 44.43 35.66 -19.68
C ARG A 20 44.36 36.01 -21.17
N TYR A 21 44.96 35.20 -22.05
CA TYR A 21 45.07 35.53 -23.49
C TYR A 21 44.28 34.59 -24.43
N SER A 22 43.57 33.59 -23.91
CA SER A 22 42.75 32.68 -24.74
C SER A 22 41.43 33.27 -25.26
N GLY A 23 41.18 34.57 -25.09
CA GLY A 23 39.92 35.23 -25.45
C GLY A 23 39.87 36.01 -26.78
N TYR A 24 40.97 36.13 -27.53
CA TYR A 24 41.06 37.11 -28.64
C TYR A 24 40.84 36.59 -30.07
N PHE A 25 40.43 35.34 -30.26
CA PHE A 25 40.00 34.84 -31.58
C PHE A 25 38.53 34.41 -31.54
N VAL A 26 37.63 35.39 -31.47
CA VAL A 26 36.21 35.17 -31.76
C VAL A 26 35.98 35.48 -33.24
N SER A 27 35.76 34.41 -34.01
CA SER A 27 35.25 34.43 -35.38
C SER A 27 34.00 35.32 -35.51
N PRO A 28 33.76 35.99 -36.64
CA PRO A 28 32.57 36.81 -36.84
C PRO A 28 31.30 36.01 -36.50
N THR A 29 30.48 36.61 -35.63
CA THR A 29 29.20 36.09 -35.18
C THR A 29 28.35 35.69 -36.38
N VAL A 30 28.19 34.38 -36.60
CA VAL A 30 27.10 33.86 -37.44
C VAL A 30 25.83 34.19 -36.67
N SER A 31 25.07 35.16 -37.16
CA SER A 31 23.73 35.47 -36.65
C SER A 31 22.81 34.32 -37.02
N VAL A 32 22.80 33.27 -36.19
CA VAL A 32 21.78 32.23 -36.26
C VAL A 32 20.63 32.75 -35.41
N SER A 33 19.56 33.24 -36.05
CA SER A 33 18.29 33.45 -35.37
C SER A 33 17.71 32.08 -35.02
N ILE A 34 18.12 31.54 -33.88
CA ILE A 34 17.55 30.31 -33.33
C ILE A 34 16.27 30.73 -32.61
N GLU A 35 15.14 30.63 -33.29
CA GLU A 35 13.85 30.81 -32.63
C GLU A 35 13.70 29.74 -31.52
N PRO A 36 13.29 30.14 -30.30
CA PRO A 36 13.11 29.20 -29.21
C PRO A 36 12.03 28.17 -29.57
N LYS A 37 12.39 26.89 -29.61
CA LYS A 37 11.48 25.80 -29.96
C LYS A 37 10.99 25.12 -28.69
N LYS A 38 9.67 25.13 -28.47
CA LYS A 38 8.98 24.30 -27.47
C LYS A 38 8.49 23.02 -28.12
N GLU A 39 9.06 21.88 -27.72
CA GLU A 39 8.76 20.56 -28.26
C GLU A 39 9.00 19.48 -27.19
N ALA A 40 8.07 18.53 -27.09
CA ALA A 40 8.21 17.36 -26.24
C ALA A 40 7.96 16.09 -27.05
N LYS A 41 8.59 15.00 -26.66
CA LYS A 41 8.38 13.66 -27.22
C LYS A 41 8.01 12.69 -26.10
N ILE A 42 7.06 11.80 -26.37
CA ILE A 42 6.69 10.72 -25.46
C ILE A 42 7.28 9.40 -25.96
N LEU A 43 7.99 8.69 -25.08
CA LEU A 43 8.41 7.31 -25.26
C LEU A 43 7.51 6.42 -24.42
N LEU A 44 6.97 5.37 -25.01
CA LEU A 44 6.06 4.46 -24.34
C LEU A 44 6.66 3.05 -24.34
N ASN A 45 6.76 2.44 -23.17
CA ASN A 45 7.28 1.10 -22.98
C ASN A 45 6.23 0.22 -22.29
N TYR A 46 5.97 -0.94 -22.88
CA TYR A 46 4.97 -1.92 -22.45
C TYR A 46 5.24 -3.26 -23.16
N LYS A 47 4.68 -4.36 -22.64
CA LYS A 47 4.71 -5.67 -23.31
C LYS A 47 3.60 -5.74 -24.36
N PRO A 48 3.88 -6.20 -25.60
CA PRO A 48 2.86 -6.27 -26.64
C PRO A 48 1.81 -7.37 -26.40
N ILE A 49 2.13 -8.40 -25.63
CA ILE A 49 1.24 -9.52 -25.31
C ILE A 49 1.45 -9.89 -23.84
N ILE A 50 0.35 -10.07 -23.11
CA ILE A 50 0.35 -10.63 -21.76
C ILE A 50 -0.76 -11.66 -21.58
N ASP A 51 -0.56 -12.54 -20.61
CA ASP A 51 -1.63 -13.41 -20.11
C ASP A 51 -2.62 -12.60 -19.25
N ILE A 52 -3.89 -12.98 -19.23
CA ILE A 52 -4.91 -12.35 -18.36
C ILE A 52 -4.57 -12.43 -16.86
N THR A 53 -3.73 -13.39 -16.48
CA THR A 53 -3.23 -13.54 -15.10
C THR A 53 -2.02 -12.65 -14.80
N GLU A 54 -1.39 -12.04 -15.82
CA GLU A 54 -0.27 -11.13 -15.66
C GLU A 54 -0.73 -9.67 -15.49
N ARG A 55 0.13 -8.85 -14.87
CA ARG A 55 -0.01 -7.39 -14.83
C ARG A 55 0.83 -6.75 -15.93
N GLU A 56 0.31 -5.69 -16.53
CA GLU A 56 1.01 -4.88 -17.52
C GLU A 56 1.72 -3.71 -16.84
N ASN A 57 3.03 -3.61 -17.02
CA ASN A 57 3.82 -2.50 -16.49
C ASN A 57 4.06 -1.50 -17.62
N ILE A 58 3.40 -0.35 -17.56
CA ILE A 58 3.48 0.68 -18.61
C ILE A 58 4.33 1.84 -18.09
N THR A 59 5.35 2.21 -18.86
CA THR A 59 6.17 3.39 -18.59
C THR A 59 5.97 4.39 -19.72
N ALA A 60 5.54 5.60 -19.38
CA ALA A 60 5.48 6.74 -20.29
C ALA A 60 6.55 7.75 -19.89
N GLU A 61 7.53 7.99 -20.76
CA GLU A 61 8.59 8.97 -20.54
C GLU A 61 8.37 10.20 -21.43
N VAL A 62 8.35 11.38 -20.85
CA VAL A 62 8.29 12.65 -21.59
C VAL A 62 9.68 13.27 -21.59
N VAL A 63 10.17 13.59 -22.79
CA VAL A 63 11.48 14.21 -23.01
C VAL A 63 11.26 15.59 -23.62
N ASN A 64 11.82 16.63 -23.02
CA ASN A 64 11.86 17.95 -23.64
C ASN A 64 12.94 17.97 -24.73
N THR A 65 12.52 17.93 -26.00
CA THR A 65 13.41 18.00 -27.16
C THR A 65 13.57 19.43 -27.70
N GLY A 66 12.90 20.39 -27.07
CA GLY A 66 12.98 21.80 -27.38
C GLY A 66 14.26 22.47 -26.87
N SER A 67 14.38 23.77 -27.15
CA SER A 67 15.51 24.61 -26.74
C SER A 67 15.19 25.49 -25.53
N VAL A 68 13.97 25.42 -24.99
CA VAL A 68 13.52 26.16 -23.80
C VAL A 68 12.76 25.24 -22.84
N SER A 69 12.61 25.68 -21.59
CA SER A 69 11.85 24.94 -20.58
C SER A 69 10.36 24.86 -20.96
N ILE A 70 9.73 23.74 -20.59
CA ILE A 70 8.29 23.51 -20.80
C ILE A 70 7.62 23.13 -19.48
N TYR A 71 6.42 23.66 -19.25
CA TYR A 71 5.56 23.22 -18.14
C TYR A 71 4.59 22.15 -18.66
N GLU A 72 4.78 20.92 -18.20
CA GLU A 72 4.23 19.71 -18.79
C GLU A 72 3.26 19.00 -17.84
N GLU A 73 2.17 18.46 -18.38
CA GLU A 73 1.20 17.62 -17.70
C GLU A 73 0.90 16.35 -18.52
N LEU A 74 1.25 15.19 -17.97
CA LEU A 74 1.10 13.88 -18.60
C LEU A 74 -0.21 13.20 -18.16
N MET A 75 -0.93 12.68 -19.15
CA MET A 75 -2.09 11.82 -18.97
C MET A 75 -1.86 10.50 -19.71
N VAL A 76 -2.15 9.38 -19.05
CA VAL A 76 -2.18 8.06 -19.68
C VAL A 76 -3.58 7.46 -19.56
N ARG A 77 -4.18 7.13 -20.69
CA ARG A 77 -5.53 6.57 -20.79
C ARG A 77 -5.49 5.19 -21.46
N ILE A 78 -6.14 4.21 -20.84
CA ILE A 78 -6.22 2.86 -21.36
C ILE A 78 -7.62 2.63 -21.92
N HIS A 79 -7.68 2.10 -23.13
CA HIS A 79 -8.92 1.76 -23.83
C HIS A 79 -8.99 0.26 -24.05
N PHE A 80 -10.20 -0.29 -23.93
CA PHE A 80 -10.49 -1.66 -24.34
C PHE A 80 -11.22 -1.65 -25.67
N TYR A 81 -10.74 -2.43 -26.64
CA TYR A 81 -11.35 -2.54 -27.95
C TYR A 81 -12.38 -3.66 -28.00
N ASN A 82 -13.65 -3.29 -27.89
CA ASN A 82 -14.79 -4.18 -28.12
C ASN A 82 -15.70 -3.53 -29.18
N ARG A 83 -15.24 -3.53 -30.43
CA ARG A 83 -15.87 -2.85 -31.59
C ARG A 83 -15.94 -1.31 -31.50
N SER A 84 -15.51 -0.75 -30.38
CA SER A 84 -15.31 0.69 -30.13
C SER A 84 -14.16 0.86 -29.14
N LEU A 85 -13.46 2.00 -29.21
CA LEU A 85 -12.39 2.36 -28.27
C LEU A 85 -13.01 2.97 -27.01
N ARG A 86 -13.41 2.11 -26.06
CA ARG A 86 -13.98 2.58 -24.79
C ARG A 86 -12.85 2.84 -23.78
N PRO A 87 -12.76 4.04 -23.19
CA PRO A 87 -11.81 4.28 -22.09
C PRO A 87 -12.24 3.48 -20.86
N ILE A 88 -11.30 2.77 -20.26
CA ILE A 88 -11.52 1.93 -19.07
C ILE A 88 -10.71 2.39 -17.86
N ALA A 89 -9.62 3.13 -18.08
CA ALA A 89 -8.81 3.71 -17.04
C ALA A 89 -8.13 4.98 -17.54
N GLU A 90 -7.92 5.93 -16.63
CA GLU A 90 -7.26 7.20 -16.91
C GLU A 90 -6.43 7.62 -15.70
N TYR A 91 -5.21 8.06 -15.96
CA TYR A 91 -4.22 8.41 -14.95
C TYR A 91 -3.56 9.74 -15.32
N TYR A 92 -3.27 10.55 -14.31
CA TYR A 92 -2.64 11.86 -14.45
C TYR A 92 -1.39 11.91 -13.60
N ASP A 93 -0.29 12.44 -14.13
CA ASP A 93 0.89 12.81 -13.34
C ASP A 93 0.77 14.27 -12.89
N SER A 94 1.45 14.63 -11.81
CA SER A 94 1.55 16.02 -11.38
C SER A 94 2.33 16.84 -12.40
N PRO A 95 1.89 18.07 -12.74
CA PRO A 95 2.60 18.91 -13.68
C PRO A 95 4.02 19.27 -13.23
N ARG A 96 4.97 19.33 -14.18
CA ARG A 96 6.39 19.61 -13.88
C ARG A 96 7.01 20.53 -14.92
N ASN A 97 8.03 21.26 -14.49
CA ASN A 97 8.87 22.05 -15.41
C ASN A 97 10.05 21.18 -15.88
N LEU A 98 10.19 20.99 -17.18
CA LEU A 98 11.30 20.24 -17.79
C LEU A 98 12.24 21.19 -18.51
N LEU A 99 13.53 21.19 -18.15
CA LEU A 99 14.56 21.92 -18.89
C LEU A 99 14.87 21.22 -20.22
N PRO A 100 15.50 21.90 -21.19
CA PRO A 100 15.93 21.27 -22.44
C PRO A 100 16.79 20.02 -22.20
N GLY A 101 16.35 18.87 -22.74
CA GLY A 101 17.01 17.58 -22.55
C GLY A 101 16.61 16.81 -21.29
N ASP A 102 15.84 17.41 -20.38
CA ASP A 102 15.29 16.71 -19.22
C ASP A 102 14.25 15.68 -19.64
N ARG A 103 14.12 14.65 -18.80
CA ARG A 103 13.12 13.60 -18.96
C ARG A 103 12.38 13.36 -17.64
N THR A 104 11.11 13.05 -17.73
CA THR A 104 10.30 12.54 -16.61
C THR A 104 9.69 11.21 -17.01
N ALA A 105 9.56 10.28 -16.06
CA ALA A 105 9.00 8.96 -16.28
C ALA A 105 7.79 8.75 -15.36
N PHE A 106 6.69 8.33 -15.94
CA PHE A 106 5.48 7.94 -15.24
C PHE A 106 5.29 6.43 -15.37
N PHE A 107 5.27 5.75 -14.22
CA PHE A 107 5.14 4.31 -14.11
C PHE A 107 3.73 3.97 -13.64
N LEU A 108 3.04 3.10 -14.38
CA LEU A 108 1.74 2.58 -13.99
C LEU A 108 1.71 1.06 -14.12
N VAL A 109 0.94 0.43 -13.25
CA VAL A 109 0.67 -1.01 -13.28
C VAL A 109 -0.81 -1.19 -13.59
N PHE A 110 -1.10 -1.82 -14.71
CA PHE A 110 -2.46 -2.10 -15.16
C PHE A 110 -2.75 -3.59 -15.08
N VAL A 111 -3.90 -3.94 -14.50
CA VAL A 111 -4.37 -5.33 -14.41
C VAL A 111 -5.60 -5.47 -15.30
N PRO A 112 -5.52 -6.22 -16.41
CA PRO A 112 -6.66 -6.38 -17.31
C PRO A 112 -7.79 -7.18 -16.64
N ASN A 113 -9.03 -6.82 -16.91
CA ASN A 113 -10.22 -7.51 -16.38
C ASN A 113 -10.89 -8.45 -17.41
N SER A 114 -10.45 -8.40 -18.67
CA SER A 114 -10.92 -9.26 -19.75
C SER A 114 -9.84 -9.52 -20.78
N THR A 115 -9.96 -10.62 -21.53
CA THR A 115 -9.11 -10.86 -22.71
C THR A 115 -9.51 -9.94 -23.87
N GLY A 116 -8.56 -9.65 -24.75
CA GLY A 116 -8.78 -8.84 -25.95
C GLY A 116 -7.69 -7.80 -26.16
N THR A 117 -7.95 -6.87 -27.07
CA THR A 117 -6.98 -5.83 -27.45
C THR A 117 -7.20 -4.56 -26.64
N TYR A 118 -6.10 -4.05 -26.08
CA TYR A 118 -6.07 -2.81 -25.32
C TYR A 118 -5.19 -1.78 -26.03
N PHE A 119 -5.56 -0.51 -25.89
CA PHE A 119 -4.80 0.62 -26.43
C PHE A 119 -4.42 1.56 -25.30
N ILE A 120 -3.17 2.01 -25.32
CA ILE A 120 -2.61 2.97 -24.38
C ILE A 120 -2.48 4.30 -25.13
N GLN A 121 -3.13 5.34 -24.64
CA GLN A 121 -2.95 6.71 -25.13
C GLN A 121 -2.15 7.48 -24.08
N ALA A 122 -0.91 7.82 -24.37
CA ALA A 122 -0.13 8.75 -23.55
C ALA A 122 -0.19 10.13 -24.23
N LYS A 123 -0.74 11.12 -23.52
CA LYS A 123 -0.90 12.49 -23.99
C LYS A 123 -0.23 13.44 -23.00
N SER A 124 0.65 14.28 -23.51
CA SER A 124 1.33 15.31 -22.72
C SER A 124 0.90 16.68 -23.24
N THR A 125 0.41 17.51 -22.33
CA THR A 125 0.04 18.90 -22.62
C THR A 125 1.11 19.81 -22.03
N TYR A 126 1.68 20.70 -22.84
CA TYR A 126 2.73 21.61 -22.40
C TYR A 126 2.58 22.98 -23.06
N ASP A 127 2.49 24.03 -22.24
CA ASP A 127 2.38 25.43 -22.70
C ASP A 127 1.34 25.65 -23.84
N GLY A 128 0.19 24.99 -23.75
CA GLY A 128 -0.89 25.07 -24.75
C GLY A 128 -0.71 24.21 -26.01
N LYS A 129 0.40 23.47 -26.13
CA LYS A 129 0.61 22.43 -27.15
C LYS A 129 0.32 21.05 -26.57
N THR A 130 0.06 20.09 -27.44
CA THR A 130 -0.14 18.69 -27.06
C THR A 130 0.71 17.78 -27.93
N THR A 131 1.33 16.78 -27.32
CA THR A 131 1.90 15.64 -28.04
C THR A 131 1.23 14.36 -27.53
N GLU A 132 1.06 13.38 -28.41
CA GLU A 132 0.52 12.08 -28.02
C GLU A 132 1.26 10.93 -28.70
N THR A 133 1.30 9.80 -27.99
CA THR A 133 1.84 8.53 -28.48
C THR A 133 0.85 7.42 -28.11
N TRP A 134 0.66 6.48 -29.01
CA TRP A 134 -0.23 5.34 -28.83
C TRP A 134 0.54 4.03 -28.73
N GLY A 135 0.08 3.15 -27.85
CA GLY A 135 0.52 1.76 -27.72
C GLY A 135 -0.65 0.80 -27.87
N ARG A 136 -0.35 -0.45 -28.25
CA ARG A 136 -1.32 -1.54 -28.33
C ARG A 136 -0.73 -2.79 -27.68
N PHE A 137 -1.49 -3.43 -26.79
CA PHE A 137 -1.15 -4.75 -26.27
C PHE A 137 -2.36 -5.68 -26.28
N ASP A 138 -2.11 -6.98 -26.41
CA ASP A 138 -3.15 -8.01 -26.45
C ASP A 138 -3.09 -8.86 -25.17
N VAL A 139 -4.27 -9.08 -24.56
CA VAL A 139 -4.45 -9.91 -23.37
C VAL A 139 -5.05 -11.24 -23.81
N ILE A 140 -4.28 -12.31 -23.66
CA ILE A 140 -4.66 -13.66 -24.07
C ILE A 140 -4.83 -14.57 -22.84
N ILE A 141 -5.50 -15.70 -23.05
CA ILE A 141 -5.45 -16.82 -22.11
C ILE A 141 -4.47 -17.82 -22.71
N THR A 142 -3.34 -18.02 -22.05
CA THR A 142 -2.39 -19.07 -22.40
C THR A 142 -2.90 -20.37 -21.80
N PRO A 143 -3.35 -21.34 -22.60
CA PRO A 143 -3.76 -22.62 -22.07
C PRO A 143 -2.54 -23.25 -21.40
N ILE A 144 -2.71 -23.68 -20.15
CA ILE A 144 -1.67 -24.45 -19.46
C ILE A 144 -1.53 -25.76 -20.21
N LEU A 145 -0.50 -25.86 -21.06
CA LEU A 145 -0.14 -27.09 -21.75
C LEU A 145 0.36 -28.07 -20.69
N GLN A 146 -0.54 -28.92 -20.19
CA GLN A 146 -0.12 -30.11 -19.46
C GLN A 146 0.63 -31.01 -20.46
N PRO A 147 1.90 -31.34 -20.23
CA PRO A 147 2.61 -32.25 -21.11
C PRO A 147 1.92 -33.62 -21.07
N VAL A 148 1.40 -34.06 -22.21
CA VAL A 148 0.96 -35.45 -22.40
C VAL A 148 2.24 -36.29 -22.48
N ILE A 149 2.57 -36.96 -21.37
CA ILE A 149 3.68 -37.91 -21.32
C ILE A 149 3.21 -39.20 -22.02
N LEU A 150 3.63 -39.39 -23.27
CA LEU A 150 3.68 -40.72 -23.88
C LEU A 150 5.01 -41.35 -23.49
N SER A 151 4.97 -42.35 -22.61
CA SER A 151 6.14 -43.08 -22.11
C SER A 151 6.85 -43.85 -23.22
N PRO A 152 8.17 -43.64 -23.38
CA PRO A 152 9.10 -44.74 -23.58
C PRO A 152 9.85 -44.99 -22.28
N GLU A 153 9.88 -46.25 -21.86
CA GLU A 153 10.58 -46.73 -20.65
C GLU A 153 12.06 -46.35 -20.70
N LYS A 154 12.44 -45.30 -19.97
CA LYS A 154 13.85 -44.93 -19.77
C LYS A 154 14.02 -44.32 -18.38
N ILE A 155 14.98 -44.87 -17.67
CA ILE A 155 15.24 -44.70 -16.23
C ILE A 155 15.30 -43.19 -15.87
N PRO A 156 14.42 -42.68 -14.98
CA PRO A 156 14.30 -41.26 -14.74
C PRO A 156 15.43 -40.73 -13.84
N GLN A 157 16.17 -39.74 -14.35
CA GLN A 157 16.87 -38.78 -13.49
C GLN A 157 15.84 -37.88 -12.83
N TYR A 158 15.83 -37.86 -11.49
CA TYR A 158 14.98 -37.00 -10.69
C TYR A 158 15.38 -35.53 -10.87
N VAL A 159 14.66 -34.83 -11.74
CA VAL A 159 14.63 -33.36 -11.74
C VAL A 159 13.46 -32.97 -10.85
N PRO A 160 13.66 -32.27 -9.73
CA PRO A 160 12.53 -31.81 -8.92
C PRO A 160 11.69 -30.86 -9.77
N THR A 161 10.48 -31.29 -10.12
CA THR A 161 9.49 -30.45 -10.77
C THR A 161 9.27 -29.21 -9.90
N PRO A 162 9.34 -27.98 -10.45
CA PRO A 162 8.98 -26.79 -9.69
C PRO A 162 7.53 -26.95 -9.24
N VAL A 163 7.33 -27.12 -7.93
CA VAL A 163 6.00 -27.20 -7.35
C VAL A 163 5.36 -25.84 -7.54
N PHE A 164 4.46 -25.74 -8.50
CA PHE A 164 3.61 -24.56 -8.66
C PHE A 164 2.71 -24.52 -7.42
N LEU A 165 3.09 -23.70 -6.44
CA LEU A 165 2.32 -23.56 -5.21
C LEU A 165 0.99 -22.91 -5.57
N ALA A 166 -0.10 -23.66 -5.41
CA ALA A 166 -1.44 -23.18 -5.70
C ALA A 166 -1.73 -21.87 -4.93
N PRO A 167 -2.45 -20.91 -5.53
CA PRO A 167 -2.83 -19.68 -4.83
C PRO A 167 -3.68 -19.99 -3.60
N PRO A 168 -3.74 -19.09 -2.60
CA PRO A 168 -4.62 -19.25 -1.45
C PRO A 168 -6.07 -19.40 -1.91
N LYS A 169 -6.86 -20.16 -1.16
CA LYS A 169 -8.26 -20.46 -1.48
C LYS A 169 -9.16 -19.89 -0.39
N LEU A 170 -9.77 -18.75 -0.67
CA LEU A 170 -10.68 -18.09 0.26
C LEU A 170 -12.12 -18.59 0.07
N SER A 171 -12.86 -18.68 1.18
CA SER A 171 -14.29 -18.98 1.19
C SER A 171 -15.02 -18.07 2.18
N ILE A 172 -16.24 -17.66 1.84
CA ILE A 172 -17.05 -16.76 2.65
C ILE A 172 -18.27 -17.51 3.19
N GLN A 173 -18.49 -17.41 4.50
CA GLN A 173 -19.67 -17.90 5.19
C GLN A 173 -20.47 -16.71 5.73
N ILE A 174 -21.73 -16.63 5.33
CA ILE A 174 -22.67 -15.56 5.70
C ILE A 174 -24.10 -16.12 5.66
N LYS A 175 -25.00 -15.58 6.49
CA LYS A 175 -26.43 -15.90 6.42
C LYS A 175 -26.97 -15.43 5.06
N ASN A 176 -27.68 -16.32 4.34
CA ASN A 176 -28.19 -16.00 3.00
C ASN A 176 -29.23 -14.87 3.01
N ILE A 177 -30.07 -14.78 4.05
CA ILE A 177 -31.11 -13.77 4.19
C ILE A 177 -31.04 -13.22 5.62
N THR A 178 -30.96 -11.91 5.74
CA THR A 178 -31.02 -11.20 7.02
C THR A 178 -32.21 -10.24 7.01
N ASP A 179 -33.06 -10.34 8.02
CA ASP A 179 -34.17 -9.41 8.19
C ASP A 179 -33.69 -8.11 8.85
N ALA A 180 -34.19 -6.99 8.36
CA ALA A 180 -33.92 -5.67 8.89
C ALA A 180 -35.17 -4.79 8.83
N TYR A 181 -35.21 -3.74 9.64
CA TYR A 181 -36.37 -2.87 9.73
C TYR A 181 -36.00 -1.42 9.47
N GLN A 182 -36.95 -0.65 8.94
CA GLN A 182 -36.81 0.80 8.83
C GLN A 182 -36.45 1.43 10.19
N ASP A 183 -35.59 2.45 10.16
CA ASP A 183 -35.12 3.17 11.35
C ASP A 183 -34.39 2.27 12.38
N SER A 184 -33.68 1.26 11.88
CA SER A 184 -32.92 0.33 12.72
C SER A 184 -31.52 0.07 12.20
N PHE A 185 -30.67 -0.46 13.08
CA PHE A 185 -29.35 -0.97 12.73
C PHE A 185 -29.42 -2.50 12.65
N VAL A 186 -28.76 -3.05 11.64
CA VAL A 186 -28.55 -4.49 11.52
C VAL A 186 -27.06 -4.75 11.40
N LEU A 187 -26.59 -5.68 12.23
CA LEU A 187 -25.21 -6.16 12.15
C LEU A 187 -25.17 -7.56 11.57
N ILE A 188 -24.32 -7.74 10.55
CA ILE A 188 -24.18 -9.00 9.81
C ILE A 188 -22.73 -9.49 9.96
N PRO A 189 -22.49 -10.61 10.66
CA PRO A 189 -21.18 -11.24 10.70
C PRO A 189 -20.92 -12.00 9.39
N VAL A 190 -19.71 -11.84 8.86
CA VAL A 190 -19.23 -12.47 7.63
C VAL A 190 -17.89 -13.14 7.91
N THR A 191 -17.88 -14.47 7.92
CA THR A 191 -16.68 -15.24 8.22
C THR A 191 -15.94 -15.57 6.93
N LEU A 192 -14.70 -15.10 6.81
CA LEU A 192 -13.78 -15.46 5.74
C LEU A 192 -12.85 -16.57 6.24
N ILE A 193 -12.74 -17.66 5.49
CA ILE A 193 -11.91 -18.81 5.82
C ILE A 193 -10.91 -19.06 4.70
N ASN A 194 -9.63 -19.24 5.05
CA ASN A 194 -8.61 -19.69 4.10
C ASN A 194 -8.54 -21.22 4.08
N ASN A 195 -9.18 -21.83 3.08
CA ASN A 195 -9.15 -23.27 2.82
C ASN A 195 -7.98 -23.69 1.91
N GLY A 196 -7.05 -22.78 1.61
CA GLY A 196 -5.85 -23.07 0.84
C GLY A 196 -4.70 -23.57 1.71
N GLU A 197 -3.62 -24.02 1.08
CA GLU A 197 -2.39 -24.45 1.75
C GLU A 197 -1.38 -23.31 1.98
N ARG A 198 -1.70 -22.10 1.50
CA ARG A 198 -0.86 -20.90 1.61
C ARG A 198 -1.56 -19.78 2.32
N ASP A 199 -0.76 -18.91 2.94
CA ASP A 199 -1.23 -17.64 3.51
C ASP A 199 -1.86 -16.74 2.43
N ALA A 200 -2.97 -16.09 2.77
CA ALA A 200 -3.54 -15.00 1.99
C ALA A 200 -3.09 -13.66 2.57
N TYR A 201 -2.51 -12.79 1.75
CA TYR A 201 -1.97 -11.49 2.20
C TYR A 201 -2.80 -10.31 1.69
N GLU A 202 -2.77 -9.21 2.45
CA GLU A 202 -3.38 -7.92 2.10
C GLU A 202 -4.88 -8.01 1.74
N ILE A 203 -5.64 -8.72 2.55
CA ILE A 203 -7.07 -8.94 2.32
C ILE A 203 -7.84 -7.65 2.61
N ARG A 204 -8.63 -7.21 1.62
CA ARG A 204 -9.51 -6.04 1.70
C ARG A 204 -10.96 -6.47 1.43
N PRO A 205 -11.90 -6.17 2.35
CA PRO A 205 -13.30 -6.41 2.14
C PRO A 205 -13.93 -5.29 1.30
N TYR A 206 -14.90 -5.65 0.48
CA TYR A 206 -15.74 -4.76 -0.31
C TYR A 206 -17.19 -5.22 -0.19
N LEU A 207 -18.12 -4.28 -0.10
CA LEU A 207 -19.55 -4.56 -0.13
C LEU A 207 -20.20 -3.72 -1.22
N SER A 208 -20.96 -4.37 -2.10
CA SER A 208 -21.88 -3.70 -3.02
C SER A 208 -23.28 -3.64 -2.40
N TYR A 209 -23.84 -2.44 -2.29
CA TYR A 209 -25.13 -2.18 -1.66
C TYR A 209 -25.82 -0.92 -2.24
N PRO A 210 -27.15 -0.76 -2.07
CA PRO A 210 -27.85 0.45 -2.47
C PRO A 210 -27.32 1.72 -1.78
N LYS A 211 -27.07 2.79 -2.53
CA LYS A 211 -26.47 4.05 -2.02
C LYS A 211 -27.25 4.72 -0.86
N SER A 212 -28.53 4.39 -0.70
CA SER A 212 -29.37 4.91 0.39
C SER A 212 -29.12 4.23 1.74
N LEU A 213 -28.33 3.15 1.81
CA LEU A 213 -27.91 2.55 3.07
C LEU A 213 -26.62 3.19 3.58
N GLU A 214 -26.53 3.44 4.89
CA GLU A 214 -25.26 3.75 5.53
C GLU A 214 -24.63 2.44 6.01
N VAL A 215 -23.43 2.12 5.51
CA VAL A 215 -22.74 0.85 5.83
C VAL A 215 -21.32 1.10 6.31
N SER A 216 -20.91 0.39 7.37
CA SER A 216 -19.52 0.27 7.77
C SER A 216 -19.08 -1.20 7.89
N ILE A 217 -17.79 -1.47 7.66
CA ILE A 217 -17.19 -2.80 7.69
C ILE A 217 -16.00 -2.77 8.65
N SER A 218 -15.91 -3.72 9.58
CA SER A 218 -14.72 -3.92 10.42
C SER A 218 -14.32 -5.39 10.49
N PRO A 219 -13.04 -5.75 10.28
CA PRO A 219 -11.91 -4.86 10.01
C PRO A 219 -11.88 -4.41 8.55
N LEU A 220 -11.24 -3.28 8.27
CA LEU A 220 -11.10 -2.77 6.89
C LEU A 220 -9.92 -3.42 6.14
N TYR A 221 -9.01 -4.08 6.86
CA TYR A 221 -7.81 -4.65 6.32
C TYR A 221 -7.31 -5.81 7.17
N ILE A 222 -6.97 -6.92 6.53
CA ILE A 222 -6.30 -8.05 7.15
C ILE A 222 -4.97 -8.28 6.45
N LYS A 223 -3.88 -8.15 7.21
CA LYS A 223 -2.52 -8.27 6.68
C LYS A 223 -2.23 -9.68 6.15
N GLN A 224 -2.63 -10.70 6.91
CA GLN A 224 -2.36 -12.10 6.63
C GLN A 224 -3.49 -12.95 7.22
N LEU A 225 -3.87 -14.00 6.49
CA LEU A 225 -4.76 -15.06 6.96
C LEU A 225 -4.15 -16.41 6.60
N SER A 226 -3.71 -17.17 7.61
CA SER A 226 -2.97 -18.41 7.41
C SER A 226 -3.89 -19.57 7.00
N PRO A 227 -3.35 -20.66 6.43
CA PRO A 227 -4.12 -21.87 6.12
C PRO A 227 -4.95 -22.37 7.31
N GLY A 228 -6.23 -22.60 7.09
CA GLY A 228 -7.17 -23.06 8.13
C GLY A 228 -7.63 -21.98 9.11
N GLU A 229 -7.04 -20.77 9.07
CA GLU A 229 -7.51 -19.65 9.87
C GLU A 229 -8.77 -19.03 9.27
N ASN A 230 -9.55 -18.39 10.15
CA ASN A 230 -10.70 -17.61 9.77
C ASN A 230 -10.67 -16.23 10.41
N VAL A 231 -11.39 -15.30 9.79
CA VAL A 231 -11.57 -13.95 10.30
C VAL A 231 -13.00 -13.51 10.03
N THR A 232 -13.63 -12.91 11.04
CA THR A 232 -15.01 -12.41 10.92
C THR A 232 -14.99 -10.91 10.65
N PHE A 233 -15.53 -10.49 9.51
CA PHE A 233 -15.91 -9.11 9.22
C PHE A 233 -17.30 -8.84 9.79
N LEU A 234 -17.47 -7.66 10.39
CA LEU A 234 -18.73 -7.19 10.93
C LEU A 234 -19.24 -6.06 10.02
N LEU A 235 -20.36 -6.31 9.36
CA LEU A 235 -21.06 -5.31 8.54
C LEU A 235 -22.11 -4.63 9.41
N ASN A 236 -22.00 -3.32 9.62
CA ASN A 236 -23.01 -2.51 10.28
C ASN A 236 -23.79 -1.72 9.25
N ILE A 237 -25.06 -2.03 9.09
CA ILE A 237 -25.95 -1.44 8.10
C ILE A 237 -27.04 -0.71 8.87
N LYS A 238 -27.13 0.61 8.67
CA LYS A 238 -28.23 1.43 9.18
C LYS A 238 -29.28 1.60 8.10
N ILE A 239 -30.52 1.29 8.44
CA ILE A 239 -31.67 1.39 7.55
C ILE A 239 -32.41 2.70 7.84
N PRO A 240 -32.43 3.66 6.92
CA PRO A 240 -33.22 4.88 7.09
C PRO A 240 -34.71 4.60 7.26
N LYS A 241 -35.42 5.51 7.93
CA LYS A 241 -36.88 5.40 8.15
C LYS A 241 -37.68 5.41 6.85
N ASP A 242 -37.19 6.12 5.84
CA ASP A 242 -37.79 6.29 4.51
C ASP A 242 -37.30 5.24 3.49
N PHE A 243 -36.45 4.30 3.90
CA PHE A 243 -35.94 3.25 3.02
C PHE A 243 -37.07 2.33 2.57
N GLN A 244 -37.15 2.03 1.27
CA GLN A 244 -38.25 1.25 0.72
C GLN A 244 -38.26 -0.19 1.27
N VAL A 245 -39.46 -0.70 1.56
CA VAL A 245 -39.67 -2.10 1.97
C VAL A 245 -39.43 -3.02 0.78
N GLY A 246 -38.67 -4.10 0.98
CA GLY A 246 -38.33 -5.03 -0.08
C GLY A 246 -37.11 -5.89 0.23
N VAL A 247 -36.78 -6.78 -0.70
CA VAL A 247 -35.60 -7.65 -0.62
C VAL A 247 -34.50 -7.07 -1.49
N TYR A 248 -33.36 -6.79 -0.88
CA TYR A 248 -32.20 -6.19 -1.53
C TYR A 248 -31.08 -7.22 -1.63
N GLN A 249 -30.44 -7.31 -2.79
CA GLN A 249 -29.27 -8.16 -3.00
C GLN A 249 -28.01 -7.37 -2.66
N LEU A 250 -27.13 -7.98 -1.86
CA LEU A 250 -25.82 -7.44 -1.49
C LEU A 250 -24.74 -8.44 -1.92
N LEU A 251 -23.58 -7.92 -2.31
CA LEU A 251 -22.42 -8.72 -2.68
C LEU A 251 -21.26 -8.36 -1.78
N PHE A 252 -20.79 -9.32 -0.97
CA PHE A 252 -19.57 -9.19 -0.21
C PHE A 252 -18.41 -9.82 -0.99
N GLU A 253 -17.33 -9.07 -1.22
CA GLU A 253 -16.10 -9.52 -1.85
C GLU A 253 -14.92 -9.34 -0.88
N ALA A 254 -14.10 -10.38 -0.71
CA ALA A 254 -12.82 -10.30 -0.06
C ALA A 254 -11.72 -10.50 -1.11
N SER A 255 -10.91 -9.46 -1.34
CA SER A 255 -9.80 -9.50 -2.30
C SER A 255 -8.48 -9.55 -1.54
N SER A 256 -7.65 -10.55 -1.83
CA SER A 256 -6.23 -10.54 -1.45
C SER A 256 -5.38 -10.07 -2.65
N ASN A 257 -4.06 -10.07 -2.48
CA ASN A 257 -3.10 -9.83 -3.56
C ASN A 257 -3.03 -10.97 -4.60
N GLU A 258 -3.42 -12.19 -4.23
CA GLU A 258 -3.29 -13.40 -5.05
C GLU A 258 -4.64 -14.02 -5.45
N THR A 259 -5.72 -13.77 -4.71
CA THR A 259 -7.02 -14.42 -4.91
C THR A 259 -8.19 -13.52 -4.53
N LYS A 260 -9.39 -13.89 -4.95
CA LYS A 260 -10.64 -13.21 -4.60
C LYS A 260 -11.70 -14.25 -4.25
N ALA A 261 -12.52 -13.93 -3.25
CA ALA A 261 -13.74 -14.65 -2.96
C ALA A 261 -14.91 -13.67 -2.88
N SER A 262 -16.06 -14.07 -3.41
CA SER A 262 -17.27 -13.25 -3.37
C SER A 262 -18.48 -14.10 -3.01
N LYS A 263 -19.43 -13.52 -2.26
CA LYS A 263 -20.67 -14.18 -1.86
C LYS A 263 -21.83 -13.19 -1.84
N GLU A 264 -22.90 -13.57 -2.53
CA GLU A 264 -24.17 -12.84 -2.50
C GLU A 264 -25.02 -13.25 -1.30
N PHE A 265 -25.73 -12.28 -0.75
CA PHE A 265 -26.73 -12.46 0.31
C PHE A 265 -27.82 -11.41 0.17
N TYR A 266 -28.92 -11.57 0.91
CA TYR A 266 -30.11 -10.74 0.81
C TYR A 266 -30.42 -10.06 2.13
N LEU A 267 -30.80 -8.79 2.03
CA LEU A 267 -31.33 -8.00 3.13
C LEU A 267 -32.83 -7.80 2.90
N ASN A 268 -33.64 -8.43 3.75
CA ASN A 268 -35.09 -8.30 3.71
C ASN A 268 -35.51 -7.13 4.61
N VAL A 269 -35.85 -5.99 4.01
CA VAL A 269 -36.26 -4.79 4.74
C VAL A 269 -37.78 -4.77 4.89
N SER A 270 -38.25 -4.78 6.13
CA SER A 270 -39.67 -4.66 6.49
C SER A 270 -39.93 -3.40 7.31
N SER A 271 -41.19 -2.97 7.43
CA SER A 271 -41.54 -1.83 8.27
C SER A 271 -41.45 -2.17 9.78
N LYS A 272 -41.81 -3.41 10.15
CA LYS A 272 -41.79 -3.91 11.53
C LYS A 272 -41.57 -5.44 11.57
N PRO A 273 -41.06 -5.98 12.68
CA PRO A 273 -40.97 -7.43 12.91
C PRO A 273 -42.35 -8.09 13.00
N ILE A 274 -42.45 -9.33 12.50
CA ILE A 274 -43.66 -10.16 12.59
C ILE A 274 -43.80 -10.72 14.02
N ASP A 275 -42.70 -11.21 14.60
CA ASP A 275 -42.61 -11.62 16.00
C ASP A 275 -41.51 -10.81 16.69
N LEU A 276 -41.94 -9.83 17.48
CA LEU A 276 -41.04 -8.93 18.19
C LEU A 276 -40.19 -9.67 19.25
N THR A 277 -40.71 -10.75 19.84
CA THR A 277 -39.98 -11.50 20.88
C THR A 277 -38.83 -12.27 20.25
N GLN A 278 -39.12 -13.01 19.19
CA GLN A 278 -38.11 -13.77 18.45
C GLN A 278 -37.07 -12.84 17.81
N ASP A 279 -37.50 -11.70 17.25
CA ASP A 279 -36.60 -10.72 16.64
C ASP A 279 -35.59 -10.16 17.66
N ILE A 280 -36.07 -9.70 18.82
CA ILE A 280 -35.21 -9.17 19.87
C ILE A 280 -34.25 -10.25 20.38
N TYR A 281 -34.73 -11.49 20.54
CA TYR A 281 -33.89 -12.60 20.95
C TYR A 281 -32.75 -12.89 19.97
N GLU A 282 -33.04 -12.96 18.67
CA GLU A 282 -32.01 -13.15 17.64
C GLU A 282 -31.00 -11.99 17.60
N LYS A 283 -31.48 -10.76 17.79
CA LYS A 283 -30.59 -9.60 17.91
C LYS A 283 -29.70 -9.70 19.14
N ILE A 284 -30.22 -10.10 20.30
CA ILE A 284 -29.42 -10.32 21.51
C ILE A 284 -28.31 -11.33 21.24
N LEU A 285 -28.61 -12.47 20.61
CA LEU A 285 -27.60 -13.48 20.26
C LEU A 285 -26.51 -12.91 19.34
N SER A 286 -26.89 -12.07 18.38
CA SER A 286 -25.95 -11.37 17.51
C SER A 286 -25.05 -10.42 18.29
N VAL A 287 -25.62 -9.58 19.18
CA VAL A 287 -24.85 -8.63 20.02
C VAL A 287 -23.91 -9.37 20.98
N GLU A 288 -24.35 -10.50 21.57
CA GLU A 288 -23.49 -11.34 22.41
C GLU A 288 -22.27 -11.88 21.64
N TYR A 289 -22.51 -12.39 20.43
CA TYR A 289 -21.42 -12.87 19.58
C TYR A 289 -20.44 -11.74 19.25
N MET A 290 -20.92 -10.53 18.93
CA MET A 290 -20.02 -9.39 18.70
C MET A 290 -19.21 -9.03 19.93
N LEU A 291 -19.83 -8.96 21.10
CA LEU A 291 -19.16 -8.60 22.34
C LEU A 291 -18.03 -9.58 22.62
N SER A 292 -18.26 -10.87 22.35
CA SER A 292 -17.23 -11.90 22.39
C SER A 292 -16.09 -11.63 21.41
N GLN A 293 -16.39 -11.34 20.13
CA GLN A 293 -15.38 -11.02 19.11
C GLN A 293 -14.58 -9.75 19.46
N ALA A 294 -15.24 -8.71 19.95
CA ALA A 294 -14.62 -7.46 20.37
C ALA A 294 -13.66 -7.70 21.55
N ARG A 295 -14.03 -8.55 22.52
CA ARG A 295 -13.14 -8.96 23.61
C ARG A 295 -11.92 -9.71 23.10
N THR A 296 -12.08 -10.67 22.19
CA THR A 296 -10.95 -11.40 21.59
C THR A 296 -9.97 -10.44 20.91
N ARG A 297 -10.47 -9.44 20.16
CA ARG A 297 -9.62 -8.43 19.52
C ARG A 297 -8.94 -7.51 20.53
N MET A 298 -9.66 -7.05 21.55
CA MET A 298 -9.11 -6.25 22.64
C MET A 298 -7.94 -6.98 23.32
N SER A 299 -8.12 -8.26 23.67
CA SER A 299 -7.06 -9.08 24.26
C SER A 299 -5.84 -9.21 23.34
N ALA A 300 -6.04 -9.31 22.03
CA ALA A 300 -4.93 -9.34 21.07
C ALA A 300 -4.13 -8.03 21.04
N LEU A 301 -4.79 -6.87 21.24
CA LEU A 301 -4.11 -5.57 21.36
C LEU A 301 -3.37 -5.43 22.70
N GLU A 302 -3.98 -5.89 23.78
CA GLU A 302 -3.39 -5.89 25.12
C GLU A 302 -2.10 -6.73 25.15
N ILE A 303 -2.10 -7.92 24.53
CA ILE A 303 -0.90 -8.77 24.38
C ILE A 303 0.22 -8.06 23.60
N ARG A 304 -0.13 -7.13 22.69
CA ARG A 304 0.83 -6.30 21.96
C ARG A 304 1.34 -5.11 22.78
N GLY A 305 0.92 -4.97 24.04
CA GLY A 305 1.29 -3.87 24.93
C GLY A 305 0.59 -2.55 24.61
N ILE A 306 -0.51 -2.58 23.85
CA ILE A 306 -1.33 -1.40 23.56
C ILE A 306 -2.26 -1.16 24.76
N ASP A 307 -2.35 0.09 25.23
CA ASP A 307 -3.29 0.46 26.29
C ASP A 307 -4.74 0.38 25.77
N VAL A 308 -5.49 -0.57 26.31
CA VAL A 308 -6.89 -0.83 25.96
C VAL A 308 -7.87 -0.40 27.05
N SER A 309 -7.44 0.37 28.06
CA SER A 309 -8.26 0.68 29.26
C SER A 309 -9.61 1.33 28.91
N LYS A 310 -9.60 2.29 27.98
CA LYS A 310 -10.81 2.97 27.52
C LYS A 310 -11.74 2.03 26.74
N ILE A 311 -11.18 1.22 25.85
CA ILE A 311 -11.92 0.20 25.08
C ILE A 311 -12.57 -0.81 26.02
N ASN A 312 -11.83 -1.30 27.02
CA ASN A 312 -12.35 -2.24 28.01
C ASN A 312 -13.53 -1.63 28.79
N SER A 313 -13.40 -0.38 29.25
CA SER A 313 -14.49 0.31 29.95
C SER A 313 -15.75 0.44 29.08
N THR A 314 -15.58 0.69 27.78
CA THR A 314 -16.68 0.80 26.81
C THR A 314 -17.38 -0.56 26.60
N LEU A 315 -16.61 -1.64 26.47
CA LEU A 315 -17.16 -3.00 26.34
C LEU A 315 -17.86 -3.49 27.61
N ILE A 316 -17.40 -3.07 28.79
CA ILE A 316 -18.09 -3.35 30.07
C ILE A 316 -19.44 -2.64 30.10
N LEU A 317 -19.52 -1.38 29.68
CA LEU A 317 -20.79 -0.66 29.58
C LEU A 317 -21.74 -1.35 28.59
N ALA A 318 -21.23 -1.79 27.44
CA ALA A 318 -22.02 -2.55 26.47
C ALA A 318 -22.60 -3.84 27.07
N GLU A 319 -21.82 -4.58 27.87
CA GLU A 319 -22.28 -5.79 28.58
C GLU A 319 -23.40 -5.49 29.57
N VAL A 320 -23.33 -4.35 30.28
CA VAL A 320 -24.39 -3.91 31.20
C VAL A 320 -25.69 -3.61 30.44
N HIS A 321 -25.61 -2.88 29.33
CA HIS A 321 -26.78 -2.59 28.47
C HIS A 321 -27.38 -3.88 27.87
N LEU A 322 -26.53 -4.79 27.40
CA LEU A 322 -26.95 -6.09 26.87
C LEU A 322 -27.66 -6.94 27.93
N LYS A 323 -27.17 -6.92 29.18
CA LYS A 323 -27.81 -7.60 30.30
C LYS A 323 -29.20 -7.01 30.61
N LYS A 324 -29.31 -5.68 30.69
CA LYS A 324 -30.61 -5.01 30.87
C LYS A 324 -31.59 -5.34 29.76
N SER A 325 -31.13 -5.38 28.51
CA SER A 325 -31.96 -5.77 27.37
C SER A 325 -32.58 -7.16 27.53
N LYS A 326 -31.80 -8.14 28.00
CA LYS A 326 -32.30 -9.50 28.32
C LYS A 326 -33.30 -9.52 29.47
N ASP A 327 -33.05 -8.75 30.51
CA ASP A 327 -33.95 -8.63 31.65
C ASP A 327 -35.30 -8.03 31.21
N TYR A 328 -35.26 -6.98 30.37
CA TYR A 328 -36.46 -6.37 29.78
C TYR A 328 -37.21 -7.32 28.84
N LEU A 329 -36.50 -8.08 28.00
CA LEU A 329 -37.13 -9.10 27.16
C LEU A 329 -37.85 -10.16 28.01
N SER A 330 -37.22 -10.62 29.09
CA SER A 330 -37.81 -11.60 30.02
C SER A 330 -39.08 -11.07 30.70
N ASN A 331 -39.14 -9.75 30.92
CA ASN A 331 -40.30 -9.04 31.48
C ASN A 331 -41.32 -8.57 30.42
N LYS A 332 -41.14 -8.93 29.13
CA LYS A 332 -41.97 -8.49 28.00
C LYS A 332 -42.00 -6.97 27.78
N GLN A 333 -40.96 -6.27 28.23
CA GLN A 333 -40.75 -4.84 28.02
C GLN A 333 -39.94 -4.64 26.73
N PHE A 334 -40.61 -4.73 25.58
CA PHE A 334 -39.93 -4.84 24.29
C PHE A 334 -39.25 -3.54 23.83
N ASP A 335 -39.86 -2.38 24.08
CA ASP A 335 -39.32 -1.09 23.67
C ASP A 335 -38.05 -0.75 24.44
N GLU A 336 -38.06 -0.97 25.76
CA GLU A 336 -36.89 -0.79 26.63
C GLU A 336 -35.80 -1.81 26.30
N SER A 337 -36.19 -3.05 25.98
CA SER A 337 -35.24 -4.08 25.54
C SER A 337 -34.51 -3.68 24.25
N LEU A 338 -35.24 -3.16 23.25
CA LEU A 338 -34.68 -2.66 21.99
C LEU A 338 -33.77 -1.45 22.20
N GLN A 339 -34.18 -0.50 23.05
CA GLN A 339 -33.39 0.68 23.35
C GLN A 339 -32.03 0.30 23.95
N GLU A 340 -32.03 -0.54 24.99
CA GLU A 340 -30.79 -1.01 25.63
C GLU A 340 -29.92 -1.85 24.67
N LEU A 341 -30.54 -2.62 23.77
CA LEU A 341 -29.83 -3.40 22.77
C LEU A 341 -29.13 -2.53 21.72
N ASN A 342 -29.79 -1.45 21.29
CA ASN A 342 -29.21 -0.47 20.37
C ASN A 342 -28.03 0.27 21.01
N GLU A 343 -28.14 0.65 22.29
CA GLU A 343 -27.02 1.26 23.02
C GLU A 343 -25.85 0.29 23.19
N ALA A 344 -26.11 -0.98 23.53
CA ALA A 344 -25.06 -2.01 23.59
C ALA A 344 -24.36 -2.18 22.23
N SER A 345 -25.13 -2.27 21.14
CA SER A 345 -24.59 -2.42 19.78
C SER A 345 -23.74 -1.21 19.37
N LYS A 346 -24.19 0.00 19.69
CA LYS A 346 -23.46 1.25 19.43
C LYS A 346 -22.14 1.27 20.18
N LEU A 347 -22.13 0.98 21.49
CA LEU A 347 -20.91 0.95 22.29
C LEU A 347 -19.89 -0.09 21.77
N ILE A 348 -20.36 -1.26 21.32
CA ILE A 348 -19.49 -2.27 20.69
C ILE A 348 -18.92 -1.73 19.37
N SER A 349 -19.74 -1.10 18.54
CA SER A 349 -19.30 -0.49 17.29
C SER A 349 -18.24 0.59 17.53
N ASP A 350 -18.46 1.48 18.51
CA ASP A 350 -17.53 2.55 18.87
C ASP A 350 -16.18 1.97 19.36
N ALA A 351 -16.24 0.93 20.21
CA ALA A 351 -15.05 0.22 20.68
C ALA A 351 -14.26 -0.44 19.53
N LEU A 352 -14.96 -1.06 18.57
CA LEU A 352 -14.32 -1.67 17.40
C LEU A 352 -13.65 -0.61 16.51
N ILE A 353 -14.31 0.52 16.26
CA ILE A 353 -13.71 1.64 15.51
C ILE A 353 -12.44 2.14 16.20
N GLU A 354 -12.48 2.31 17.52
CA GLU A 354 -11.30 2.73 18.30
C GLU A 354 -10.15 1.71 18.20
N MET A 355 -10.46 0.40 18.24
CA MET A 355 -9.47 -0.65 18.00
C MET A 355 -8.82 -0.57 16.61
N GLU A 356 -9.59 -0.31 15.55
CA GLU A 356 -9.05 -0.18 14.18
C GLU A 356 -8.03 0.97 14.09
N VAL A 357 -8.32 2.11 14.73
CA VAL A 357 -7.39 3.25 14.78
C VAL A 357 -6.08 2.85 15.45
N LEU A 358 -6.14 2.07 16.53
CA LEU A 358 -4.95 1.58 17.24
C LEU A 358 -4.16 0.54 16.44
N MET A 359 -4.83 -0.26 15.59
CA MET A 359 -4.17 -1.26 14.73
C MET A 359 -3.36 -0.65 13.58
N ILE A 360 -3.70 0.56 13.13
CA ILE A 360 -3.00 1.26 12.03
C ILE A 360 -1.68 1.90 12.52
N VAL A 361 -1.52 2.10 13.83
CA VAL A 361 -0.27 2.63 14.39
C VAL A 361 0.77 1.52 14.43
N VAL A 362 1.44 1.30 13.29
CA VAL A 362 2.72 0.59 13.26
C VAL A 362 3.63 1.36 14.21
N PRO A 363 4.14 0.76 15.31
CA PRO A 363 5.07 1.45 16.18
C PRO A 363 6.24 1.90 15.30
N LYS A 364 6.37 3.23 15.12
CA LYS A 364 7.50 3.82 14.41
C LYS A 364 8.74 3.19 15.02
N ALA A 365 9.53 2.53 14.18
CA ALA A 365 10.65 1.72 14.60
C ALA A 365 11.64 2.54 15.42
N TYR A 366 11.49 2.58 16.75
CA TYR A 366 12.52 3.06 17.67
C TYR A 366 13.80 2.23 17.52
N LEU A 367 13.69 1.02 16.94
CA LEU A 367 14.80 0.17 16.49
C LEU A 367 15.73 0.85 15.48
N SER A 368 15.24 1.70 14.57
CA SER A 368 16.12 2.39 13.61
C SER A 368 16.94 3.48 14.32
N TYR A 369 16.33 4.24 15.23
CA TYR A 369 17.05 5.22 16.05
C TYR A 369 18.04 4.56 17.02
N PHE A 370 17.70 3.41 17.61
CA PHE A 370 18.59 2.64 18.47
C PHE A 370 19.80 2.09 17.70
N LEU A 371 19.61 1.58 16.47
CA LEU A 371 20.70 1.17 15.59
C LEU A 371 21.60 2.35 15.18
N ILE A 372 21.01 3.51 14.86
CA ILE A 372 21.78 4.73 14.57
C ILE A 372 22.59 5.16 15.80
N ALA A 373 22.02 5.08 17.01
CA ALA A 373 22.71 5.39 18.26
C ALA A 373 23.90 4.44 18.52
N ILE A 374 23.74 3.13 18.26
CA ILE A 374 24.82 2.14 18.36
C ILE A 374 25.93 2.43 17.35
N ILE A 375 25.58 2.74 16.10
CA ILE A 375 26.56 3.08 15.05
C ILE A 375 27.35 4.34 15.44
N LEU A 376 26.68 5.37 15.95
CA LEU A 376 27.33 6.60 16.44
C LEU A 376 28.27 6.32 17.61
N LEU A 377 27.89 5.44 18.54
CA LEU A 377 28.74 5.04 19.67
C LEU A 377 30.00 4.29 19.20
N ILE A 378 29.87 3.42 18.20
CA ILE A 378 31.02 2.71 17.58
C ILE A 378 31.96 3.69 16.88
N ILE A 379 31.43 4.66 16.13
CA ILE A 379 32.25 5.69 15.48
C ILE A 379 32.99 6.54 16.54
N LEU A 380 32.30 6.95 17.61
CA LEU A 380 32.91 7.73 18.69
C LEU A 380 34.06 6.97 19.36
N THR A 381 33.87 5.67 19.65
CA THR A 381 34.90 4.83 20.26
C THR A 381 36.11 4.64 19.34
N ILE A 382 35.91 4.46 18.03
CA ILE A 382 37.00 4.39 17.04
C ILE A 382 37.78 5.71 16.98
N VAL A 383 37.09 6.86 16.93
CA VAL A 383 37.74 8.18 16.91
C VAL A 383 38.56 8.40 18.19
N LEU A 384 37.99 8.07 19.35
CA LEU A 384 38.67 8.19 20.63
C LEU A 384 39.93 7.31 20.68
N PHE A 385 39.82 6.08 20.16
CA PHE A 385 40.94 5.15 20.04
C PHE A 385 42.06 5.70 19.15
N ILE A 386 41.72 6.26 17.98
CA ILE A 386 42.70 6.88 17.07
C ILE A 386 43.42 8.07 17.73
N ILE A 387 42.68 8.92 18.45
CA ILE A 387 43.25 10.08 19.16
C ILE A 387 44.22 9.61 20.26
N LEU A 388 43.82 8.62 21.06
CA LEU A 388 44.65 8.04 22.11
C LEU A 388 45.90 7.35 21.55
N TYR A 389 45.74 6.62 20.44
CA TYR A 389 46.85 5.95 19.76
C TYR A 389 47.87 6.96 19.19
N ARG A 390 47.40 8.05 18.58
CA ARG A 390 48.27 9.15 18.11
C ARG A 390 49.00 9.84 19.25
N LYS A 391 48.37 10.04 20.41
CA LYS A 391 49.05 10.61 21.59
C LYS A 391 50.18 9.71 22.12
N ARG A 392 50.05 8.38 22.03
CA ARG A 392 51.12 7.45 22.46
C ARG A 392 52.36 7.51 21.57
N LYS A 393 52.21 7.70 20.25
CA LYS A 393 53.36 7.86 19.33
C LYS A 393 54.12 9.18 19.47
N LYS A 394 53.53 10.19 20.12
CA LYS A 394 54.21 11.46 20.41
C LYS A 394 55.05 11.45 21.70
N LYS A 395 55.04 10.36 22.48
CA LYS A 395 56.08 10.15 23.50
C LYS A 395 57.36 9.76 22.78
N ARG A 396 58.28 10.71 22.64
CA ARG A 396 59.63 10.50 22.07
C ARG A 396 60.24 9.22 22.67
N PRO A 397 60.86 8.34 21.86
CA PRO A 397 61.52 7.14 22.36
C PRO A 397 62.58 7.54 23.41
N LYS A 398 62.66 6.78 24.51
CA LYS A 398 63.55 7.07 25.66
C LYS A 398 65.01 7.34 25.26
N LEU A 399 65.49 6.66 24.22
CA LEU A 399 66.85 6.79 23.69
C LEU A 399 67.23 8.22 23.25
N LEU A 400 66.26 9.03 22.78
CA LEU A 400 66.54 10.42 22.40
C LEU A 400 66.50 11.39 23.59
N ARG A 401 65.90 11.00 24.73
CA ARG A 401 65.94 11.80 25.96
C ARG A 401 67.27 11.64 26.69
N GLU A 402 67.86 10.44 26.64
CA GLU A 402 69.13 10.16 27.30
C GLU A 402 70.31 10.86 26.57
N LEU A 403 70.26 10.95 25.24
CA LEU A 403 71.26 11.68 24.43
C LEU A 403 71.24 13.22 24.65
N GLU A 404 70.08 13.83 24.88
CA GLU A 404 70.00 15.26 25.23
C GLU A 404 70.54 15.53 26.65
N SER A 405 70.33 14.61 27.61
CA SER A 405 70.90 14.75 28.96
C SER A 405 72.40 14.51 29.02
N GLU A 406 72.97 13.65 28.17
CA GLU A 406 74.43 13.47 28.07
C GLU A 406 75.11 14.70 27.45
N ASN A 407 74.52 15.29 26.40
CA ASN A 407 75.05 16.51 25.78
C ASN A 407 74.94 17.75 26.68
N GLN A 408 73.96 17.82 27.59
CA GLN A 408 73.87 18.90 28.59
C GLN A 408 74.77 18.69 29.81
N ALA A 409 75.32 17.49 30.00
CA ALA A 409 76.29 17.20 31.06
C ALA A 409 77.75 17.36 30.61
N THR A 410 77.97 17.71 29.34
CA THR A 410 79.31 17.89 28.73
C THR A 410 79.60 19.32 28.27
N GLU A 411 78.69 20.27 28.54
CA GLU A 411 78.97 21.72 28.60
C GLU A 411 79.03 22.17 30.07
#